data_AF-A0A949DUX8-F1
#
_entry.id   AF-A0A949DUX8-F1
#
_cell.length_a   1.000
_cell.length_b   1.000
_cell.length_c   1.000
_cell.angle_alpha   90.00
_cell.angle_beta   90.00
_cell.angle_gamma   90.00
#
_symmetry.space_group_name_H-M   'P 1'
#
loop_
_entity.id
_entity.type
_entity.pdbx_description
1 polymer ?
#
loop_
_entity_poly.entity_id
_entity_poly.type
_entity_poly.pdbx_seq_one_letter_code
_entity_poly.pdbx_strand_id
1 'polypeptide(L)'
;MLERKSDLFFSALVAGALLICLMFMDAAISQRLDREFVQERREVVRVLTLTDLCLFTEARYTRHPSMADLHTPFQDHPMSFDHFPSGAIMAVPPHLKRKAGTLQRWISDPRERQ
;
A
#
# COMPACT_ATOMS: atom_id res chain seq x y z
N MET A 1 -37.47 11.71 -20.01
CA MET A 1 -37.18 10.58 -19.08
C MET A 1 -36.37 10.99 -17.85
N LEU A 2 -36.12 12.29 -17.61
CA LEU A 2 -35.44 12.83 -16.42
C LEU A 2 -36.28 13.99 -15.84
N GLU A 3 -37.52 13.70 -15.43
CA GLU A 3 -38.45 14.71 -14.92
C GLU A 3 -38.51 14.72 -13.37
N ARG A 4 -37.85 13.76 -12.70
CA ARG A 4 -37.80 13.66 -11.23
C ARG A 4 -36.38 13.81 -10.70
N LYS A 5 -36.22 14.59 -9.62
CA LYS A 5 -34.92 14.83 -8.95
C LYS A 5 -34.22 13.55 -8.49
N SER A 6 -34.99 12.49 -8.20
CA SER A 6 -34.47 11.15 -7.86
C SER A 6 -33.70 10.51 -9.00
N ASP A 7 -34.15 10.68 -10.24
CA ASP A 7 -33.58 10.00 -11.41
C ASP A 7 -32.20 10.60 -11.73
N LEU A 8 -32.03 11.91 -11.51
CA LEU A 8 -30.74 12.58 -11.58
C LEU A 8 -29.76 12.02 -10.55
N PHE A 9 -30.19 11.85 -9.29
CA PHE A 9 -29.35 11.26 -8.24
C PHE A 9 -28.91 9.84 -8.58
N PHE A 10 -29.83 8.98 -9.02
CA PHE A 10 -29.49 7.61 -9.41
C PHE A 10 -28.58 7.57 -10.63
N SER A 11 -28.79 8.44 -11.63
CA SER A 11 -27.90 8.53 -12.79
C SER A 11 -26.49 8.96 -12.38
N ALA A 12 -26.37 9.93 -11.47
CA ALA A 12 -25.08 10.39 -10.94
C ALA A 12 -24.39 9.28 -10.11
N LEU A 13 -25.16 8.53 -9.31
CA LEU A 13 -24.64 7.41 -8.53
C LEU A 13 -24.12 6.28 -9.44
N VAL A 14 -24.88 5.91 -10.47
CA VAL A 14 -24.47 4.88 -11.45
C VAL A 14 -23.26 5.35 -12.23
N ALA A 15 -23.22 6.62 -12.66
CA ALA A 15 -22.07 7.20 -13.33
C ALA A 15 -20.83 7.19 -12.42
N GLY A 16 -20.96 7.56 -11.15
CA GLY A 16 -19.88 7.52 -10.17
C GLY A 16 -19.35 6.10 -9.92
N ALA A 17 -20.26 5.13 -9.77
CA ALA A 17 -19.88 3.72 -9.62
C ALA A 17 -19.16 3.20 -10.88
N LEU A 18 -19.63 3.57 -12.07
CA LEU A 18 -18.99 3.21 -13.34
C LEU A 18 -17.59 3.82 -13.44
N LEU A 19 -17.40 5.09 -13.07
CA LEU A 19 -16.08 5.72 -13.03
C LEU A 19 -15.12 5.00 -12.08
N ILE A 20 -15.59 4.61 -10.89
CA ILE A 20 -14.79 3.82 -9.94
C ILE A 20 -14.39 2.47 -10.57
N CYS A 21 -15.31 1.76 -11.22
CA CYS A 21 -14.99 0.52 -11.92
C CYS A 21 -13.95 0.73 -13.03
N LEU A 22 -14.05 1.81 -13.80
CA LEU A 22 -13.07 2.16 -14.83
C LEU A 22 -11.70 2.46 -14.23
N MET A 23 -11.62 3.17 -13.10
CA MET A 23 -10.35 3.41 -12.39
C MET A 23 -9.69 2.11 -11.93
N PHE A 24 -10.46 1.16 -11.38
CA PHE A 24 -9.92 -0.14 -11.00
C PHE A 24 -9.44 -0.96 -12.21
N MET A 25 -10.16 -0.88 -13.33
CA MET A 25 -9.75 -1.54 -14.57
C MET A 25 -8.45 -0.94 -15.11
N ASP A 26 -8.35 0.38 -15.15
CA ASP A 26 -7.13 1.09 -15.56
C ASP A 26 -5.94 0.76 -14.64
N ALA A 27 -6.15 0.78 -13.32
CA ALA A 27 -5.13 0.39 -12.36
C ALA A 27 -4.66 -1.07 -12.57
N ALA A 28 -5.57 -1.99 -12.90
CA ALA A 28 -5.24 -3.38 -13.16
C ALA A 28 -4.45 -3.57 -14.47
N ILE A 29 -4.74 -2.76 -15.50
CA ILE A 29 -4.00 -2.76 -16.77
C ILE A 29 -2.63 -2.12 -16.57
N SER A 30 -2.58 -0.92 -15.98
CA SER A 30 -1.36 -0.17 -15.70
C SER A 30 -0.39 -0.98 -14.83
N GLN A 31 -0.89 -1.68 -13.80
CA GLN A 31 -0.03 -2.56 -12.99
C GLN A 31 0.65 -3.66 -13.82
N ARG A 32 0.03 -4.16 -14.90
CA ARG A 32 0.66 -5.17 -15.76
C ARG A 32 1.78 -4.57 -16.59
N LEU A 33 1.57 -3.37 -17.14
CA LEU A 33 2.58 -2.64 -17.91
C LEU A 33 3.76 -2.23 -17.03
N ASP A 34 3.47 -1.72 -15.82
CA ASP A 34 4.50 -1.27 -14.88
C ASP A 34 5.36 -2.42 -14.33
N ARG A 35 4.85 -3.67 -14.35
CA ARG A 35 5.62 -4.83 -13.87
C ARG A 35 6.91 -5.01 -14.64
N GLU A 36 6.90 -4.83 -15.96
CA GLU A 36 8.10 -4.99 -16.79
C GLU A 36 9.17 -3.95 -16.40
N PHE A 37 8.75 -2.69 -16.28
CA PHE A 37 9.62 -1.60 -15.85
C PHE A 37 10.18 -1.80 -14.43
N VAL A 38 9.37 -2.34 -13.51
CA VAL A 38 9.83 -2.70 -12.16
C VAL A 38 10.84 -3.84 -12.20
N GLN A 39 10.67 -4.84 -13.09
CA GLN A 39 11.66 -5.92 -13.25
C GLN A 39 12.99 -5.40 -13.80
N GLU A 40 12.95 -4.53 -14.81
CA GLU A 40 14.15 -3.93 -15.41
C GLU A 40 14.95 -3.15 -14.35
N ARG A 41 14.29 -2.28 -13.57
CA ARG A 41 14.94 -1.55 -12.48
C ARG A 41 15.53 -2.48 -11.41
N ARG A 42 14.85 -3.58 -11.10
CA ARG A 42 15.34 -4.59 -10.16
C ARG A 42 16.59 -5.28 -10.68
N GLU A 43 16.67 -5.55 -11.97
CA GLU A 43 17.85 -6.13 -12.60
C GLU A 43 19.03 -5.16 -12.55
N VAL A 44 18.83 -3.87 -12.83
CA VAL A 44 19.87 -2.83 -12.70
C VAL A 44 20.42 -2.77 -11.27
N VAL A 45 19.54 -2.75 -10.26
CA VAL A 45 19.93 -2.80 -8.84
C VAL A 45 20.78 -4.03 -8.54
N ARG A 46 20.39 -5.19 -9.09
CA ARG A 46 21.12 -6.46 -8.92
C ARG A 46 22.50 -6.43 -9.57
N VAL A 47 22.60 -5.98 -10.82
CA VAL A 47 23.85 -5.95 -11.61
C VAL A 47 24.84 -4.95 -11.02
N LEU A 48 24.35 -3.80 -10.55
CA LEU A 48 25.16 -2.78 -9.89
C LEU A 48 25.45 -3.09 -8.42
N THR A 49 24.92 -4.20 -7.88
CA THR A 49 25.07 -4.59 -6.47
C THR A 49 24.60 -3.50 -5.50
N LEU A 50 23.60 -2.72 -5.90
CA LEU A 50 22.97 -1.72 -5.05
C LEU A 50 22.13 -2.42 -3.99
N THR A 51 22.14 -1.86 -2.78
CA THR A 51 21.41 -2.44 -1.64
C THR A 51 19.91 -2.56 -1.93
N ASP A 52 19.31 -1.50 -2.48
CA ASP A 52 17.89 -1.45 -2.84
C ASP A 52 17.58 -0.22 -3.71
N LEU A 53 16.36 -0.22 -4.28
CA LEU A 53 15.82 0.91 -5.04
C LEU A 53 15.22 1.95 -4.09
N CYS A 54 15.52 3.23 -4.32
CA CYS A 54 14.87 4.33 -3.64
C CYS A 54 13.36 4.37 -4.00
N LEU A 55 12.48 3.93 -3.08
CA LEU A 55 11.04 3.81 -3.35
C LEU A 55 10.29 5.14 -3.20
N PHE A 56 10.69 5.95 -2.22
CA PHE A 56 10.10 7.26 -1.92
C PHE A 56 11.21 8.25 -1.66
N THR A 57 11.02 9.54 -1.95
CA THR A 57 12.05 10.56 -1.73
C THR A 57 11.85 11.36 -0.44
N GLU A 58 10.64 11.33 0.13
CA GLU A 58 10.27 12.11 1.31
C GLU A 58 10.86 11.56 2.61
N ALA A 59 10.36 10.44 3.14
CA ALA A 59 10.82 9.89 4.41
C ALA A 59 12.11 9.08 4.25
N ARG A 60 13.08 9.31 5.14
CA ARG A 60 14.38 8.61 5.09
C ARG A 60 14.24 7.09 5.25
N TYR A 61 13.32 6.65 6.11
CA TYR A 61 13.10 5.22 6.40
C TYR A 61 12.26 4.51 5.32
N THR A 62 11.69 5.24 4.36
CA THR A 62 10.95 4.66 3.22
C THR A 62 11.75 4.69 1.91
N ARG A 63 12.85 5.46 1.85
CA ARG A 63 13.82 5.45 0.73
C ARG A 63 14.47 4.09 0.56
N HIS A 64 15.15 3.63 1.60
CA HIS A 64 16.00 2.44 1.54
C HIS A 64 15.63 1.41 2.61
N PRO A 65 14.52 0.66 2.42
CA PRO A 65 13.97 -0.20 3.48
C PRO A 65 14.94 -1.24 4.05
N SER A 66 15.93 -1.71 3.30
CA SER A 66 16.95 -2.65 3.79
C SER A 66 17.90 -2.05 4.82
N MET A 67 18.11 -0.73 4.75
CA MET A 67 19.08 0.01 5.58
C MET A 67 18.40 1.01 6.52
N ALA A 68 17.07 1.13 6.40
CA ALA A 68 16.28 2.05 7.21
C ALA A 68 16.16 1.56 8.66
N ASP A 69 16.30 2.50 9.60
CA ASP A 69 15.95 2.27 11.00
C ASP A 69 14.41 2.29 11.16
N LEU A 70 13.86 1.20 11.69
CA LEU A 70 12.42 1.01 11.92
C LEU A 70 11.85 1.93 13.01
N HIS A 71 12.69 2.52 13.84
CA HIS A 71 12.27 3.44 14.91
C HIS A 71 12.20 4.89 14.47
N THR A 72 12.71 5.22 13.27
CA THR A 72 12.72 6.59 12.73
C THR A 72 11.37 7.32 12.81
N PRO A 73 10.21 6.69 12.52
CA PRO A 73 8.92 7.37 12.61
C PRO A 73 8.55 7.91 14.00
N PHE A 74 9.23 7.46 15.05
CA PHE A 74 8.95 7.80 16.45
C PHE A 74 10.10 8.54 17.15
N GLN A 75 11.11 8.99 16.39
CA GLN A 75 12.30 9.63 16.97
C GLN A 75 12.06 11.05 17.50
N ASP A 76 10.98 11.72 17.07
CA ASP A 76 10.68 13.08 17.51
C ASP A 76 10.19 13.11 18.96
N HIS A 77 9.11 12.39 19.28
CA HIS A 77 8.63 12.21 20.64
C HIS A 77 7.74 10.97 20.76
N PRO A 78 7.62 10.35 21.95
CA PRO A 78 6.65 9.29 22.16
C PRO A 78 5.25 9.78 21.76
N MET A 79 4.53 8.99 20.96
CA MET A 79 3.21 9.30 20.38
C MET A 79 3.17 10.37 19.26
N SER A 80 4.31 10.74 18.65
CA SER A 80 4.29 11.58 17.44
C SER A 80 3.65 10.83 16.27
N PHE A 81 2.81 11.54 15.51
CA PHE A 81 2.37 11.04 14.22
C PHE A 81 3.44 11.31 13.18
N ASP A 82 3.66 10.33 12.33
CA ASP A 82 4.51 10.47 11.17
C ASP A 82 3.92 11.49 10.19
N HIS A 83 4.75 12.44 9.72
CA HIS A 83 4.33 13.49 8.80
C HIS A 83 4.46 13.08 7.33
N PHE A 84 5.13 11.97 7.05
CA PHE A 84 5.40 11.53 5.68
C PHE A 84 4.36 10.49 5.21
N PRO A 85 3.57 10.76 4.16
CA PRO A 85 2.53 9.85 3.69
C PRO A 85 3.06 8.48 3.23
N SER A 86 4.31 8.40 2.77
CA SER A 86 4.98 7.16 2.37
C SER A 86 5.06 6.16 3.51
N GLY A 87 5.15 6.60 4.77
CA GLY A 87 5.09 5.73 5.94
C GLY A 87 3.81 4.91 6.01
N ALA A 88 2.67 5.50 5.60
CA ALA A 88 1.37 4.82 5.59
C ALA A 88 1.19 3.83 4.43
N ILE A 89 1.91 4.05 3.32
CA ILE A 89 1.82 3.21 2.10
C ILE A 89 2.89 2.12 2.10
N MET A 90 3.91 2.25 2.95
CA MET A 90 5.00 1.28 3.10
C MET A 90 4.45 -0.12 3.39
N ALA A 91 4.91 -1.11 2.63
CA ALA A 91 4.48 -2.48 2.85
C ALA A 91 4.98 -3.02 4.20
N VAL A 92 4.11 -3.71 4.93
CA VAL A 92 4.49 -4.40 6.17
C VAL A 92 5.63 -5.39 5.90
N PRO A 93 6.70 -5.41 6.72
CA PRO A 93 7.82 -6.32 6.57
C PRO A 93 7.36 -7.78 6.45
N PRO A 94 7.99 -8.61 5.59
CA PRO A 94 7.54 -9.98 5.35
C PRO A 94 7.44 -10.84 6.61
N HIS A 95 8.31 -10.62 7.60
CA HIS A 95 8.30 -11.35 8.87
C HIS A 95 7.13 -10.95 9.79
N LEU A 96 6.54 -9.77 9.60
CA LEU A 96 5.35 -9.30 10.31
C LEU A 96 4.04 -9.54 9.54
N LYS A 97 4.10 -10.02 8.29
CA LYS A 97 2.92 -10.44 7.53
C LYS A 97 2.32 -11.68 8.19
N ARG A 98 1.43 -11.47 9.16
CA ARG A 98 0.67 -12.53 9.83
C ARG A 98 -0.14 -13.28 8.76
N LYS A 99 0.03 -14.60 8.69
CA LYS A 99 -0.79 -15.44 7.80
C LYS A 99 -2.25 -15.26 8.22
N ALA A 100 -3.15 -15.03 7.26
CA ALA A 100 -4.56 -14.74 7.52
C ALA A 100 -5.25 -15.78 8.45
N GLY A 101 -4.77 -17.04 8.46
CA GLY A 101 -5.28 -18.08 9.37
C GLY A 101 -4.82 -17.98 10.84
N THR A 102 -3.77 -17.22 11.15
CA THR A 102 -3.24 -17.10 12.52
C THR A 102 -4.11 -16.19 13.40
N LEU A 103 -4.72 -15.15 12.83
CA LEU A 103 -5.67 -14.30 13.55
C LEU A 103 -6.95 -15.05 13.90
N GLN A 104 -7.50 -15.80 12.94
CA GLN A 104 -8.67 -16.64 13.15
C GLN A 104 -8.42 -17.69 14.27
N ARG A 105 -7.23 -18.30 14.27
CA ARG A 105 -6.81 -19.29 15.26
C ARG A 105 -6.66 -18.70 16.66
N TRP A 106 -6.02 -17.53 16.77
CA TRP A 106 -5.85 -16.82 18.04
C TRP A 106 -7.19 -16.36 18.63
N ILE A 107 -8.15 -15.97 17.79
CA ILE A 107 -9.51 -15.62 18.23
C ILE A 107 -10.28 -16.86 18.70
N SER A 108 -10.11 -18.00 18.03
CA SER A 108 -10.90 -19.20 18.31
C SER A 108 -10.35 -20.10 19.42
N ASP A 109 -9.05 -20.05 19.74
CA ASP A 109 -8.45 -20.88 20.78
C ASP A 109 -8.08 -20.07 22.04
N PRO A 110 -8.82 -20.22 23.15
CA PRO A 110 -8.53 -19.56 24.43
C PRO A 110 -7.17 -19.94 25.04
N ARG A 111 -6.54 -21.04 24.57
CA ARG A 111 -5.28 -21.55 25.13
C ARG A 111 -4.03 -20.82 24.62
N GLU A 112 -4.12 -20.08 23.53
CA GLU A 112 -3.00 -19.26 23.00
C GLU A 112 -2.93 -17.84 23.62
N ARG A 113 -3.69 -17.58 24.70
CA ARG A 113 -3.72 -16.29 25.41
C ARG A 113 -2.83 -16.23 26.66
N GLN A 114 -2.15 -17.33 27.02
CA GLN A 114 -1.19 -17.40 28.13
C GLN A 114 0.23 -17.45 27.60
#